data_AF-A0A1E3WAF3-F1
#
_entry.id   AF-A0A1E3WAF3-F1
#
_cell.length_a   1.000
_cell.length_b   1.000
_cell.length_c   1.000
_cell.angle_alpha   90.00
_cell.angle_beta   90.00
_cell.angle_gamma   90.00
#
_symmetry.space_group_name_H-M   'P 1'
#
loop_
_entity.id
_entity.type
_entity.pdbx_description
1 polymer ?
#
loop_
_entity_poly.entity_id
_entity_poly.type
_entity_poly.pdbx_seq_one_letter_code
_entity_poly.pdbx_strand_id
1 'polypeptide(L)'
;MEDNFNIVANYIALAIEVGAVVVVALGASQAIIAVVGAIFSRTADELRGREIWLKFATWILLALEFALAADIVHTAVAPTWEDIWKLAVIAVIRTMLNYFLAKDIADFTRLQESGQIPASGTRQP
;
A
#
# COMPACT_ATOMS: atom_id res chain seq x y z
N MET A 1 18.34 31.15 6.47
CA MET A 1 18.01 30.07 7.44
C MET A 1 16.90 29.18 6.89
N GLU A 2 15.92 29.72 6.15
CA GLU A 2 14.88 28.95 5.44
C GLU A 2 15.43 27.95 4.41
N ASP A 3 16.48 28.30 3.66
CA ASP A 3 17.08 27.39 2.67
C ASP A 3 17.63 26.10 3.29
N ASN A 4 18.28 26.22 4.46
CA ASN A 4 18.85 25.07 5.17
C ASN A 4 17.75 24.13 5.68
N PHE A 5 16.61 24.70 6.10
CA PHE A 5 15.46 23.92 6.56
C PHE A 5 14.81 23.12 5.43
N ASN A 6 14.58 23.76 4.27
CA ASN A 6 14.00 23.10 3.09
C ASN A 6 14.90 21.99 2.56
N ILE A 7 16.22 22.21 2.53
CA ILE A 7 17.19 21.19 2.10
C ILE A 7 17.11 19.96 3.01
N VAL A 8 17.15 20.17 4.33
CA VAL A 8 17.10 19.06 5.31
C VAL A 8 15.77 18.30 5.19
N ALA A 9 14.65 19.01 5.09
CA ALA A 9 13.35 18.37 4.97
C ALA A 9 13.18 17.57 3.67
N ASN A 10 13.69 18.08 2.53
CA ASN A 10 13.67 17.32 1.28
C ASN A 10 14.51 16.04 1.36
N TYR A 11 15.67 16.07 2.05
CA TYR A 11 16.43 14.85 2.29
C TYR A 11 15.69 13.86 3.19
N ILE A 12 14.95 14.35 4.19
CA ILE A 12 14.11 13.50 5.05
C ILE A 12 12.99 12.86 4.23
N ALA A 13 12.26 13.66 3.44
CA ALA A 13 11.18 13.16 2.57
C ALA A 13 11.71 12.08 1.61
N LEU A 14 12.85 12.34 0.96
CA LEU A 14 13.50 11.38 0.07
C LEU A 14 13.90 10.08 0.80
N ALA A 15 14.46 10.17 2.00
CA ALA A 15 14.83 8.99 2.78
C ALA A 15 13.60 8.14 3.13
N ILE A 16 12.48 8.78 3.49
CA ILE A 16 11.21 8.11 3.79
C ILE A 16 10.64 7.46 2.52
N GLU A 17 10.69 8.15 1.38
CA GLU A 17 10.23 7.63 0.09
C GLU A 17 11.04 6.40 -0.35
N VAL A 18 12.36 6.45 -0.21
CA VAL A 18 13.23 5.29 -0.42
C VAL A 18 12.83 4.14 0.51
N GLY A 19 12.51 4.44 1.77
CA GLY A 19 11.96 3.46 2.71
C GLY A 19 10.68 2.80 2.20
N ALA A 20 9.72 3.57 1.71
CA ALA A 20 8.49 3.04 1.11
C ALA A 20 8.79 2.09 -0.07
N VAL A 21 9.68 2.50 -0.97
CA VAL A 21 10.10 1.69 -2.13
C VAL A 21 10.73 0.37 -1.67
N VAL A 22 11.61 0.41 -0.66
CA VAL A 22 12.24 -0.79 -0.09
C VAL A 22 11.19 -1.73 0.51
N VAL A 23 10.23 -1.20 1.26
CA VAL A 23 9.13 -2.00 1.85
C VAL A 23 8.30 -2.69 0.76
N VAL A 24 7.92 -1.97 -0.31
CA VAL A 24 7.20 -2.57 -1.46
C VAL A 24 8.05 -3.65 -2.12
N ALA A 25 9.34 -3.37 -2.37
CA ALA A 25 10.24 -4.30 -3.03
C ALA A 25 10.42 -5.60 -2.24
N LEU A 26 10.56 -5.51 -0.92
CA LEU A 26 10.67 -6.68 -0.04
C LEU A 26 9.36 -7.49 -0.01
N GLY A 27 8.22 -6.83 0.15
CA GLY A 27 6.92 -7.49 0.13
C GLY A 27 6.63 -8.19 -1.20
N ALA A 28 6.95 -7.53 -2.32
CA ALA A 28 6.78 -8.10 -3.65
C ALA A 28 7.71 -9.30 -3.86
N SER A 29 8.98 -9.20 -3.45
CA SER A 29 9.93 -10.31 -3.53
C SER A 29 9.45 -11.51 -2.73
N GLN A 30 8.97 -11.29 -1.50
CA GLN A 30 8.42 -12.35 -0.65
C GLN A 30 7.19 -13.01 -1.29
N ALA A 31 6.27 -12.21 -1.85
CA ALA A 31 5.07 -12.70 -2.52
C ALA A 31 5.41 -13.55 -3.75
N ILE A 32 6.34 -13.09 -4.58
CA ILE A 32 6.81 -13.82 -5.77
C ILE A 32 7.42 -15.16 -5.37
N ILE A 33 8.33 -15.18 -4.40
CA ILE A 33 8.97 -16.41 -3.92
C ILE A 33 7.91 -17.39 -3.39
N ALA A 34 6.92 -16.90 -2.64
CA ALA A 34 5.86 -17.73 -2.08
C ALA A 34 4.94 -18.33 -3.18
N VAL A 35 4.58 -17.54 -4.19
CA VAL A 35 3.78 -18.02 -5.34
C VAL A 35 4.55 -19.08 -6.12
N VAL A 36 5.81 -18.80 -6.46
CA VAL A 36 6.66 -19.74 -7.19
C VAL A 36 6.81 -21.05 -6.41
N GLY A 37 7.10 -20.97 -5.11
CA GLY A 37 7.18 -22.14 -4.24
C GLY A 37 5.88 -22.95 -4.21
N ALA A 38 4.72 -22.29 -4.10
CA ALA A 38 3.42 -22.96 -4.08
C ALA A 38 3.09 -23.70 -5.40
N ILE A 39 3.50 -23.14 -6.55
CA ILE A 39 3.37 -23.78 -7.87
C ILE A 39 4.25 -25.03 -7.94
N PHE A 40 5.52 -24.92 -7.56
CA PHE A 40 6.46 -26.06 -7.59
C PHE A 40 6.06 -27.20 -6.65
N SER A 41 5.52 -26.88 -5.47
CA SER A 41 5.03 -27.90 -4.54
C SER A 41 3.63 -28.43 -4.86
N ARG A 42 2.99 -28.01 -5.96
CA ARG A 42 1.61 -28.38 -6.36
C ARG A 42 0.56 -28.16 -5.27
N THR A 43 0.82 -27.23 -4.35
CA THR A 43 -0.10 -26.84 -3.27
C THR A 43 -0.71 -25.46 -3.56
N ALA A 44 -0.69 -25.03 -4.81
CA ALA A 44 -1.35 -23.81 -5.26
C ALA A 44 -2.87 -24.00 -5.21
N ASP A 45 -3.41 -23.89 -4.01
CA ASP A 45 -4.85 -23.89 -3.73
C ASP A 45 -5.30 -22.47 -3.37
N GLU A 46 -6.60 -22.17 -3.51
CA GLU A 46 -7.19 -20.85 -3.30
C GLU A 46 -6.84 -20.26 -1.92
N LEU A 47 -6.84 -21.11 -0.89
CA LEU A 47 -6.48 -20.74 0.49
C LEU A 47 -5.05 -20.19 0.59
N ARG A 48 -4.10 -20.83 -0.09
CA ARG A 48 -2.69 -20.48 -0.01
C ARG A 48 -2.38 -19.23 -0.85
N GLY A 49 -3.07 -19.06 -1.99
CA GLY A 49 -3.03 -17.82 -2.76
C GLY A 49 -3.55 -16.61 -1.98
N ARG A 50 -4.68 -16.78 -1.27
CA ARG A 50 -5.27 -15.76 -0.41
C ARG A 50 -4.37 -15.38 0.76
N GLU A 51 -3.67 -16.35 1.37
CA GLU A 51 -2.69 -16.09 2.42
C GLU A 51 -1.52 -15.23 1.92
N ILE A 52 -0.98 -15.54 0.73
CA ILE A 52 0.11 -14.75 0.13
C ILE A 52 -0.36 -13.33 -0.19
N TRP A 53 -1.57 -13.19 -0.73
CA TRP A 53 -2.17 -11.88 -1.02
C TRP A 53 -2.36 -11.04 0.25
N LEU A 54 -2.91 -11.61 1.34
CA LEU A 54 -3.09 -10.91 2.61
C LEU A 54 -1.76 -10.44 3.22
N LYS A 55 -0.72 -11.28 3.16
CA LYS A 55 0.63 -10.91 3.60
C LYS A 55 1.18 -9.75 2.76
N PHE A 56 1.05 -9.82 1.44
CA PHE A 56 1.48 -8.74 0.56
C PHE A 56 0.70 -7.43 0.80
N ALA A 57 -0.60 -7.52 1.05
CA ALA A 57 -1.42 -6.35 1.38
C ALA A 57 -0.92 -5.62 2.64
N THR A 58 -0.37 -6.35 3.62
CA THR A 58 0.23 -5.75 4.82
C THR A 58 1.51 -4.98 4.49
N TRP A 59 2.35 -5.50 3.58
CA TRP A 59 3.52 -4.78 3.08
C TRP A 59 3.14 -3.51 2.32
N ILE A 60 2.09 -3.57 1.49
CA ILE A 60 1.55 -2.41 0.79
C ILE A 60 1.04 -1.35 1.77
N LEU A 61 0.28 -1.76 2.79
CA LEU A 61 -0.21 -0.83 3.82
C LEU A 61 0.95 -0.12 4.53
N LEU A 62 2.01 -0.85 4.90
CA LEU A 62 3.18 -0.26 5.51
C LEU A 62 3.86 0.75 4.56
N ALA A 63 4.03 0.40 3.27
CA ALA A 63 4.61 1.33 2.31
C ALA A 63 3.76 2.60 2.11
N LEU A 64 2.44 2.50 2.19
CA LEU A 64 1.53 3.64 2.10
C LEU A 64 1.70 4.59 3.29
N GLU A 65 1.92 4.08 4.50
CA GLU A 65 2.20 4.92 5.67
C GLU A 65 3.52 5.70 5.52
N PHE A 66 4.57 5.04 5.01
CA PHE A 66 5.83 5.72 4.70
C PHE A 66 5.64 6.76 3.59
N ALA A 67 4.91 6.41 2.54
CA ALA A 67 4.58 7.36 1.49
C ALA A 67 3.90 8.59 2.12
N LEU A 68 2.79 8.40 2.84
CA LEU A 68 2.04 9.48 3.48
C LEU A 68 2.94 10.37 4.35
N ALA A 69 3.85 9.78 5.13
CA ALA A 69 4.82 10.54 5.91
C ALA A 69 5.71 11.45 5.04
N ALA A 70 6.18 10.97 3.88
CA ALA A 70 6.95 11.78 2.93
C ALA A 70 6.15 12.97 2.37
N ASP A 71 4.85 12.81 2.11
CA ASP A 71 4.00 13.93 1.65
C ASP A 71 3.82 15.01 2.71
N ILE A 72 3.64 14.59 3.97
CA ILE A 72 3.50 15.53 5.08
C ILE A 72 4.76 16.39 5.17
N VAL A 73 5.93 15.80 4.99
CA VAL A 73 7.20 16.55 4.96
C VAL A 73 7.25 17.50 3.78
N HIS A 74 6.86 17.07 2.57
CA HIS A 74 6.83 17.94 1.39
C HIS A 74 5.88 19.13 1.52
N THR A 75 4.68 18.91 2.06
CA THR A 75 3.70 19.98 2.27
C THR A 75 4.14 20.99 3.34
N ALA A 76 5.00 20.59 4.28
CA ALA A 76 5.56 21.47 5.31
C ALA A 76 6.67 22.41 4.80
N VAL A 77 7.33 22.09 3.67
CA VAL A 77 8.57 22.76 3.23
C VAL A 77 8.52 23.35 1.83
N ALA A 78 7.34 23.68 1.31
CA ALA A 78 7.17 24.26 -0.01
C ALA A 78 7.03 25.80 0.00
N PRO A 79 8.13 26.58 0.02
CA PRO A 79 8.07 28.01 -0.25
C PRO A 79 8.69 28.34 -1.62
N THR A 80 7.99 28.05 -2.72
CA THR A 80 8.04 28.81 -4.00
C THR A 80 6.81 28.48 -4.85
N TRP A 81 6.29 29.42 -5.67
CA TRP A 81 5.12 29.15 -6.53
C TRP A 81 5.36 28.05 -7.58
N GLU A 82 6.60 27.86 -8.04
CA GLU A 82 6.93 26.85 -9.03
C GLU A 82 7.03 25.44 -8.42
N ASP A 83 7.47 25.32 -7.18
CA ASP A 83 7.51 24.04 -6.48
C ASP A 83 6.12 23.64 -5.98
N ILE A 84 5.27 24.63 -5.64
CA ILE A 84 3.89 24.39 -5.19
C ILE A 84 3.08 23.63 -6.25
N TRP A 85 3.15 23.97 -7.54
CA TRP A 85 2.35 23.27 -8.56
C TRP A 85 2.89 21.87 -8.88
N LYS A 86 4.21 21.67 -8.86
CA LYS A 86 4.83 20.34 -9.04
C LYS A 86 4.40 19.41 -7.90
N LEU A 87 4.47 19.91 -6.66
CA LEU A 87 3.99 19.19 -5.48
C LEU A 87 2.48 18.96 -5.53
N ALA A 88 1.69 19.93 -5.98
CA ALA A 88 0.24 19.76 -6.13
C ALA A 88 -0.10 18.65 -7.12
N VAL A 89 0.63 18.54 -8.25
CA VAL A 89 0.43 17.45 -9.22
C VAL A 89 0.77 16.09 -8.60
N ILE A 90 1.90 15.99 -7.90
CA ILE A 90 2.30 14.74 -7.21
C ILE A 90 1.25 14.35 -6.15
N ALA A 91 0.79 15.32 -5.35
CA ALA A 91 -0.22 15.11 -4.33
C ALA A 91 -1.57 14.66 -4.92
N VAL A 92 -2.00 15.22 -6.06
CA VAL A 92 -3.22 14.81 -6.76
C VAL A 92 -3.11 13.37 -7.26
N ILE A 93 -2.01 13.03 -7.95
CA ILE A 93 -1.76 11.67 -8.45
C ILE A 93 -1.82 10.69 -7.28
N ARG A 94 -1.15 11.01 -6.18
CA ARG A 94 -1.12 10.14 -5.01
C ARG A 94 -2.48 9.99 -4.33
N THR A 95 -3.23 11.07 -4.20
CA THR A 95 -4.59 11.02 -3.63
C THR A 95 -5.49 10.12 -4.48
N MET A 96 -5.40 10.23 -5.80
CA MET A 96 -6.16 9.36 -6.71
C MET A 96 -5.74 7.89 -6.60
N LEU A 97 -4.43 7.60 -6.61
CA LEU A 97 -3.92 6.23 -6.50
C LEU A 97 -4.28 5.60 -5.14
N ASN A 98 -4.08 6.33 -4.04
CA ASN A 98 -4.42 5.85 -2.71
C ASN A 98 -5.93 5.61 -2.55
N TYR A 99 -6.77 6.49 -3.11
CA TYR A 99 -8.22 6.30 -3.13
C TYR A 99 -8.64 5.04 -3.89
N PHE A 100 -8.10 4.82 -5.09
CA PHE A 100 -8.41 3.62 -5.87
C PHE A 100 -7.95 2.34 -5.16
N LEU A 101 -6.75 2.35 -4.58
CA LEU A 101 -6.21 1.19 -3.89
C LEU A 101 -7.02 0.84 -2.63
N ALA A 102 -7.39 1.84 -1.82
CA ALA A 102 -8.23 1.66 -0.65
C ALA A 102 -9.64 1.17 -1.04
N LYS A 103 -10.21 1.69 -2.13
CA LYS A 103 -11.49 1.26 -2.67
C LYS A 103 -11.43 -0.20 -3.11
N ASP A 104 -10.42 -0.59 -3.87
CA ASP A 104 -10.26 -1.96 -4.36
C ASP A 104 -10.16 -2.95 -3.19
N ILE A 105 -9.37 -2.63 -2.15
CA ILE A 105 -9.26 -3.44 -0.93
C ILE A 105 -10.63 -3.58 -0.21
N ALA A 106 -11.39 -2.49 -0.11
CA ALA A 106 -12.71 -2.51 0.51
C ALA A 106 -13.70 -3.37 -0.28
N ASP A 107 -13.66 -3.30 -1.61
CA ASP A 107 -14.50 -4.11 -2.49
C ASP A 107 -14.13 -5.61 -2.37
N PHE A 108 -12.83 -5.96 -2.33
CA PHE A 108 -12.38 -7.33 -2.08
C PHE A 108 -12.82 -7.88 -0.71
N THR A 109 -12.85 -7.03 0.32
CA THR A 109 -13.29 -7.43 1.67
C THR A 109 -14.79 -7.70 1.71
N ARG A 110 -15.61 -6.85 1.07
CA ARG A 110 -17.07 -7.02 0.99
C ARG A 110 -17.48 -8.29 0.23
N LEU A 111 -16.72 -8.69 -0.79
CA LEU A 111 -16.94 -9.93 -1.52
C LEU A 111 -16.69 -11.18 -0.66
N GLN A 112 -15.75 -11.13 0.29
CA GLN A 112 -15.55 -12.23 1.25
C GLN A 112 -16.71 -12.35 2.25
N GLU A 113 -17.31 -11.24 2.67
CA GLU A 113 -18.46 -11.23 3.57
C GLU A 113 -19.74 -11.73 2.87
N SER A 114 -19.91 -11.41 1.59
CA SER A 114 -21.10 -11.82 0.81
C SER A 114 -21.03 -13.24 0.22
N GLY A 115 -19.83 -13.85 0.17
CA GLY A 115 -19.64 -15.27 -0.14
C GLY A 115 -19.97 -16.23 1.01
N GLN A 116 -20.37 -15.72 2.17
CA GLN A 116 -20.75 -16.52 3.34
C GLN A 116 -22.29 -16.56 3.47
N ILE A 117 -22.95 -17.53 2.81
CA ILE A 117 -24.39 -17.84 2.94
C ILE A 117 -24.52 -19.22 3.62
N PRO A 118 -25.61 -19.53 4.36
CA PRO A 118 -26.15 -18.95 5.59
C PRO A 118 -25.87 -19.90 6.79
N ALA A 119 -26.12 -19.47 8.03
CA ALA A 119 -26.24 -20.42 9.14
C ALA A 119 -27.48 -21.30 8.90
N SER A 120 -27.25 -22.52 8.41
CA SER A 120 -28.24 -23.59 8.30
C SER A 120 -28.65 -24.05 9.69
N GLY A 121 -29.65 -23.38 10.27
CA GLY A 121 -30.39 -23.85 11.43
C GLY A 121 -31.39 -24.94 11.06
N THR A 122 -30.88 -26.18 10.97
CA THR A 122 -31.53 -27.44 11.41
C THR A 122 -32.98 -27.76 10.97
N ARG A 123 -33.12 -28.66 9.98
CA ARG A 123 -33.96 -29.87 10.14
C ARG A 123 -33.37 -30.68 11.30
N GLN A 124 -34.04 -31.37 12.21
CA GLN A 124 -35.37 -32.00 12.34
C GLN A 124 -35.44 -32.49 13.82
N PRO A 125 -36.39 -33.33 14.31
CA PRO A 125 -37.41 -34.15 13.65
C PRO A 125 -38.84 -33.59 13.68
#